data_AF-A0A0C2TJS0-F1
#
_entry.id   AF-A0A0C2TJS0-F1
#
_cell.length_a   1.000
_cell.length_b   1.000
_cell.length_c   1.000
_cell.angle_alpha   90.00
_cell.angle_beta   90.00
_cell.angle_gamma   90.00
#
_symmetry.space_group_name_H-M   'P 1'
#
loop_
_entity.id
_entity.type
_entity.pdbx_description
1 polymer ?
#
loop_
_entity_poly.entity_id
_entity_poly.type
_entity_poly.pdbx_seq_one_letter_code
_entity_poly.pdbx_strand_id
1 'polypeptide(L)'
;MSDLEKYNHDDFEVVRTDKRFGGFEELKLKKDSTNARFLRKSLTPDSHNEIDDLLSLQKLVMKDGCSGTIHPMYTHNERKWVLMSVPEEHYGITGLAV
;
A
#
# COMPACT_ATOMS: atom_id res chain seq x y z
N MET A 1 -15.67 7.29 18.90
CA MET A 1 -15.33 8.42 18.00
C MET A 1 -14.53 7.84 16.85
N SER A 2 -14.92 8.19 15.63
CA SER A 2 -14.58 7.50 14.38
C SER A 2 -13.16 7.78 13.91
N ASP A 3 -12.27 6.78 13.99
CA ASP A 3 -10.91 6.77 13.42
C ASP A 3 -10.89 6.67 11.87
N LEU A 4 -11.91 7.20 11.19
CA LEU A 4 -12.12 7.00 9.75
C LEU A 4 -11.38 8.03 8.86
N GLU A 5 -10.53 8.89 9.44
CA GLU A 5 -9.70 9.87 8.71
C GLU A 5 -8.21 9.73 9.02
N LYS A 6 -7.64 8.51 8.98
CA LYS A 6 -6.27 8.32 9.47
C LYS A 6 -5.16 8.67 8.47
N TYR A 7 -5.41 8.60 7.16
CA TYR A 7 -4.39 8.87 6.13
C TYR A 7 -4.98 9.56 4.89
N ASN A 8 -4.42 10.72 4.54
CA ASN A 8 -4.63 11.41 3.28
C ASN A 8 -3.50 11.05 2.29
N HIS A 9 -3.78 11.05 0.99
CA HIS A 9 -2.77 10.79 -0.04
C HIS A 9 -1.60 11.75 -0.01
N ASP A 10 -1.85 13.01 0.34
CA ASP A 10 -0.83 14.06 0.39
C ASP A 10 0.06 13.97 1.64
N ASP A 11 -0.29 13.09 2.60
CA ASP A 11 0.53 12.84 3.79
C ASP A 11 1.80 12.04 3.47
N PHE A 12 1.91 11.52 2.25
CA PHE A 12 2.99 10.62 1.84
C PHE A 12 3.94 11.24 0.81
N GLU A 13 5.18 10.79 0.87
CA GLU A 13 6.19 10.95 -0.19
C GLU A 13 6.39 9.61 -0.88
N VAL A 14 6.42 9.63 -2.21
CA VAL A 14 6.76 8.45 -3.01
C VAL A 14 8.26 8.24 -2.91
N VAL A 15 8.66 7.14 -2.27
CA VAL A 15 10.06 6.71 -2.14
C VAL A 15 10.53 6.08 -3.44
N ARG A 16 9.71 5.18 -4.00
CA ARG A 16 9.94 4.55 -5.31
C ARG A 16 8.66 4.03 -5.92
N THR A 17 8.74 3.71 -7.20
CA THR A 17 7.72 2.97 -7.94
C THR A 17 8.26 1.59 -8.33
N ASP A 18 7.42 0.57 -8.26
CA ASP A 18 7.74 -0.79 -8.66
C ASP A 18 6.69 -1.28 -9.67
N LYS A 19 7.14 -1.95 -10.73
CA LYS A 19 6.28 -2.40 -11.84
C LYS A 19 5.64 -3.76 -11.63
N ARG A 20 6.06 -4.52 -10.61
CA ARG A 20 5.44 -5.80 -10.26
C ARG A 20 3.98 -5.60 -9.88
N PHE A 21 3.16 -6.65 -10.05
CA PHE A 21 1.73 -6.63 -9.71
C PHE A 21 0.99 -5.44 -10.35
N GLY A 22 1.21 -5.20 -11.64
CA GLY A 22 0.57 -4.09 -12.37
C GLY A 22 0.92 -2.69 -11.85
N GLY A 23 2.00 -2.53 -11.08
CA GLY A 23 2.47 -1.25 -10.57
C GLY A 23 1.97 -0.90 -9.17
N PHE A 24 2.89 -0.48 -8.30
CA PHE A 24 2.60 0.14 -6.99
C PHE A 24 3.69 1.15 -6.59
N GLU A 25 3.35 2.02 -5.65
CA GLU A 25 4.22 3.01 -5.04
C GLU A 25 4.64 2.53 -3.64
N GLU A 26 5.93 2.63 -3.32
CA GLU A 26 6.39 2.60 -1.94
C GLU A 26 6.43 4.02 -1.40
N LEU A 27 5.87 4.19 -0.21
CA LEU A 27 5.63 5.48 0.41
C LEU A 27 6.29 5.59 1.77
N LYS A 28 6.65 6.82 2.13
CA LYS A 28 7.01 7.23 3.48
C LYS A 28 6.05 8.32 3.96
N LEU A 29 5.62 8.24 5.21
CA LEU A 29 4.78 9.27 5.83
C LEU A 29 5.62 10.52 6.14
N LYS A 30 5.13 11.71 5.80
CA LYS A 30 5.85 12.99 5.95
C LYS A 30 6.02 13.43 7.41
N LYS A 31 4.96 13.28 8.21
CA LYS A 31 4.84 13.94 9.53
C LYS A 31 5.15 13.06 10.74
N ASP A 32 5.32 11.75 10.56
CA ASP A 32 5.59 10.83 11.66
C ASP A 32 6.57 9.74 11.24
N SER A 33 7.56 9.49 12.10
CA SER A 33 8.40 8.30 12.03
C SER A 33 7.62 7.10 12.56
N THR A 34 6.65 6.62 11.78
CA THR A 34 6.04 5.31 12.05
C THR A 34 7.04 4.21 11.69
N ASN A 35 7.15 3.18 12.51
CA ASN A 35 7.89 1.94 12.18
C ASN A 35 7.11 1.09 11.15
N ALA A 36 6.54 1.72 10.14
CA ALA A 36 5.72 1.09 9.12
C ALA A 36 6.12 1.61 7.74
N ARG A 37 6.12 0.69 6.79
CA ARG A 37 6.27 0.95 5.36
C ARG A 37 4.91 0.94 4.72
N PHE A 38 4.70 1.86 3.79
CA PHE A 38 3.41 2.02 3.14
C PHE A 38 3.54 1.68 1.66
N LEU A 39 2.60 0.89 1.16
CA LEU A 39 2.48 0.57 -0.26
C LEU A 39 1.15 1.13 -0.76
N ARG A 40 1.15 1.78 -1.92
CA ARG A 40 -0.06 2.36 -2.49
C ARG A 40 -0.22 1.91 -3.94
N LYS A 41 -1.42 1.44 -4.26
CA LYS A 41 -1.78 1.01 -5.62
C LYS A 41 -3.05 1.74 -6.06
N SER A 42 -3.02 2.24 -7.30
CA SER A 42 -4.22 2.74 -7.97
C SER A 42 -4.94 1.60 -8.66
N LEU A 43 -6.25 1.62 -8.62
CA LEU A 43 -7.15 0.68 -9.27
C LEU A 43 -8.10 1.43 -10.19
N THR A 44 -8.20 0.99 -11.43
CA THR A 44 -9.29 1.37 -12.33
C THR A 44 -10.58 0.68 -11.85
N PRO A 45 -11.72 1.40 -11.74
CA PRO A 45 -13.00 0.78 -11.46
C PRO A 45 -13.29 -0.38 -12.43
N ASP A 46 -13.84 -1.47 -11.91
CA ASP A 46 -14.25 -2.68 -12.65
C ASP A 46 -13.12 -3.46 -13.37
N SER A 47 -11.86 -3.07 -13.17
CA SER A 47 -10.68 -3.80 -13.68
C SER A 47 -10.35 -4.99 -12.78
N HIS A 48 -10.85 -6.16 -13.14
CA HIS A 48 -10.62 -7.40 -12.39
C HIS A 48 -9.12 -7.78 -12.32
N ASN A 49 -8.37 -7.54 -13.39
CA ASN A 49 -6.93 -7.81 -13.44
C ASN A 49 -6.15 -6.99 -12.40
N GLU A 50 -6.51 -5.71 -12.21
CA GLU A 50 -5.84 -4.85 -11.23
C GLU A 50 -6.19 -5.23 -9.78
N ILE A 51 -7.38 -5.81 -9.57
CA ILE A 51 -7.78 -6.39 -8.29
C ILE A 51 -6.97 -7.66 -8.00
N ASP A 52 -6.81 -8.55 -8.98
CA ASP A 52 -5.99 -9.76 -8.84
C ASP A 52 -4.51 -9.42 -8.56
N ASP A 53 -4.00 -8.37 -9.18
CA ASP A 53 -2.68 -7.81 -8.89
C ASP A 53 -2.57 -7.31 -7.44
N LEU A 54 -3.57 -6.56 -6.95
CA LEU A 54 -3.60 -6.11 -5.55
C LEU A 54 -3.62 -7.30 -4.57
N LEU A 55 -4.44 -8.33 -4.85
CA LEU A 55 -4.51 -9.54 -4.02
C LEU A 55 -3.20 -10.32 -4.05
N SER A 56 -2.50 -10.32 -5.19
CA SER A 56 -1.17 -10.96 -5.32
C SER A 56 -0.11 -10.19 -4.53
N LEU A 57 -0.12 -8.86 -4.57
CA LEU A 57 0.73 -8.02 -3.73
C LEU A 57 0.46 -8.25 -2.25
N GLN A 58 -0.81 -8.30 -1.83
CA GLN A 58 -1.20 -8.61 -0.46
C GLN A 58 -0.69 -9.98 -0.01
N LYS A 59 -0.85 -11.01 -0.84
CA LYS A 59 -0.35 -12.37 -0.53
C LYS A 59 1.16 -12.39 -0.33
N LEU A 60 1.91 -11.63 -1.12
CA LEU A 60 3.36 -11.51 -0.93
C LEU A 60 3.69 -10.82 0.41
N VAL A 61 3.01 -9.71 0.70
CA VAL A 61 3.25 -8.94 1.94
C VAL A 61 2.90 -9.75 3.18
N MET A 62 1.85 -10.58 3.12
CA MET A 62 1.40 -11.43 4.23
C MET A 62 2.08 -12.80 4.27
N LYS A 63 3.09 -13.03 3.42
CA LYS A 63 3.81 -14.30 3.35
C LYS A 63 4.68 -14.48 4.61
N ASP A 64 4.99 -15.73 4.95
CA ASP A 64 5.98 -16.08 5.98
C ASP A 64 5.66 -15.50 7.37
N GLY A 65 4.36 -15.39 7.70
CA GLY A 65 3.90 -14.90 9.00
C GLY A 65 3.86 -13.37 9.13
N CYS A 66 4.21 -12.64 8.07
CA CYS A 66 4.12 -11.20 8.04
C CYS A 66 2.67 -10.71 8.13
N SER A 67 2.48 -9.57 8.78
CA SER A 67 1.19 -8.91 8.91
C SER A 67 1.21 -7.51 8.29
N GLY A 68 0.02 -7.03 7.91
CA GLY A 68 -0.18 -5.68 7.40
C GLY A 68 -1.66 -5.34 7.41
N THR A 69 -1.96 -4.06 7.25
CA THR A 69 -3.33 -3.54 7.23
C THR A 69 -3.62 -2.93 5.86
N ILE A 70 -4.75 -3.29 5.28
CA ILE A 70 -5.27 -2.67 4.07
C ILE A 70 -6.24 -1.57 4.47
N HIS A 71 -5.94 -0.35 4.03
CA HIS A 71 -6.75 0.84 4.22
C HIS A 71 -7.35 1.21 2.86
N PRO A 72 -8.68 1.14 2.69
CA PRO A 72 -9.31 1.66 1.49
C PRO A 72 -9.06 3.16 1.45
N MET A 73 -8.45 3.65 0.38
CA MET A 73 -8.34 5.08 0.15
C MET A 73 -9.39 5.54 -0.85
N TYR A 74 -9.79 6.78 -0.67
CA TYR A 74 -10.77 7.52 -1.46
C TYR A 74 -10.54 7.45 -2.99
N THR A 75 -11.57 7.83 -3.75
CA THR A 75 -11.47 7.97 -5.20
C THR A 75 -10.70 9.25 -5.56
N HIS A 76 -9.67 9.15 -6.41
CA HIS A 76 -8.89 10.28 -6.91
C HIS A 76 -8.62 10.11 -8.40
N ASN A 77 -8.89 11.15 -9.20
CA ASN A 77 -8.72 11.13 -10.66
C ASN A 77 -9.35 9.89 -11.31
N GLU A 78 -10.62 9.61 -10.97
CA GLU A 78 -11.41 8.45 -11.45
C GLU A 78 -10.86 7.07 -11.08
N ARG A 79 -9.77 7.01 -10.30
CA ARG A 79 -9.18 5.78 -9.78
C ARG A 79 -9.52 5.60 -8.31
N LYS A 80 -9.67 4.35 -7.90
CA LYS A 80 -9.69 3.99 -6.48
C LYS A 80 -8.27 3.76 -6.02
N TRP A 81 -7.93 4.17 -4.82
CA TRP A 81 -6.59 3.96 -4.29
C TRP A 81 -6.66 3.03 -3.09
N VAL A 82 -5.69 2.13 -2.98
CA VAL A 82 -5.57 1.24 -1.84
C VAL A 82 -4.22 1.46 -1.21
N LEU A 83 -4.22 1.72 0.09
CA LEU A 83 -3.01 1.86 0.89
C LEU A 83 -2.85 0.60 1.73
N MET A 84 -1.64 0.09 1.81
CA MET A 84 -1.27 -1.03 2.68
C MET A 84 -0.17 -0.57 3.60
N SER A 85 -0.36 -0.73 4.91
CA SER A 85 0.67 -0.46 5.91
C SER A 85 1.26 -1.77 6.40
N VAL A 86 2.58 -1.89 6.35
CA VAL A 86 3.35 -3.07 6.74
C VAL A 86 4.32 -2.65 7.84
N PRO A 87 4.34 -3.29 9.02
CA PRO A 87 5.37 -3.04 10.03
C PRO A 87 6.77 -3.21 9.42
N GLU A 88 7.71 -2.34 9.78
CA GLU A 88 9.05 -2.30 9.17
C GLU A 88 9.80 -3.63 9.36
N GLU A 89 9.62 -4.29 10.51
CA GLU A 89 10.17 -5.62 10.79
C GLU A 89 9.66 -6.70 9.83
N HIS A 90 8.44 -6.56 9.30
CA HIS A 90 7.87 -7.47 8.32
C HIS A 90 8.26 -7.10 6.89
N TYR A 91 8.42 -5.80 6.63
CA TYR A 91 8.74 -5.31 5.29
C TYR A 91 10.07 -5.90 4.76
N GLY A 92 11.10 -5.99 5.60
CA GLY A 92 12.38 -6.60 5.22
C GLY A 92 12.28 -8.08 4.82
N ILE A 93 11.29 -8.81 5.33
CA ILE A 93 11.06 -10.23 5.06
C ILE A 93 10.39 -10.44 3.69
N THR A 94 9.58 -9.47 3.24
CA THR A 94 8.80 -9.58 1.99
C THR A 94 9.64 -9.73 0.72
N GLY A 95 10.94 -9.44 0.78
CA GLY A 95 11.81 -9.38 -0.41
C GLY A 95 11.43 -8.23 -1.37
N LEU A 96 10.63 -7.27 -0.89
CA LEU A 96 10.39 -6.01 -1.59
C LEU A 96 11.53 -5.03 -1.36
N ALA A 97 12.17 -5.03 -0.19
CA ALA A 97 13.37 -4.25 0.09
C ALA A 97 14.49 -4.67 -0.89
N VAL A 98 14.94 -3.72 -1.72
CA VAL A 98 16.07 -3.88 -2.65
C VAL A 98 17.25 -3.13 -2.09
#